data_AF-A0A933IHD4-F1
#
_entry.id   AF-A0A933IHD4-F1
#
_cell.length_a   1.000
_cell.length_b   1.000
_cell.length_c   1.000
_cell.angle_alpha   90.00
_cell.angle_beta   90.00
_cell.angle_gamma   90.00
#
_symmetry.space_group_name_H-M   'P 1'
#
loop_
_entity.id
_entity.type
_entity.pdbx_description
1 polymer ?
#
loop_
_entity_poly.entity_id
_entity_poly.type
_entity_poly.pdbx_seq_one_letter_code
_entity_poly.pdbx_strand_id
1 'polypeptide(L)'
;WAVYWGMVIMIGSGLILWFLETSLRFLPKFAADIAREAHSDEGLLATLAIIIWHFYNVHLNPERFPMNWTWWTGTVSEEEMQVHHPLEYEALMASRAVSPPAPVAVPATQVLAADAPGVAPLAPSPSSSPPTQRAPRGYPGERRR
;
A
#
# COMPACT_ATOMS: atom_id res chain seq x y z
N TRP A 1 4.52 12.62 8.60
CA TRP A 1 5.13 13.93 8.95
C TRP A 1 6.64 13.84 9.15
N ALA A 2 7.17 13.00 10.04
CA ALA A 2 8.61 12.87 10.29
C ALA A 2 9.46 12.68 9.03
N VAL A 3 9.04 11.78 8.12
CA VAL A 3 9.74 11.53 6.84
C VAL A 3 9.92 12.80 6.00
N TYR A 4 8.91 13.68 5.94
CA TYR A 4 9.00 14.90 5.12
C TYR A 4 10.08 15.86 5.65
N TRP A 5 10.13 16.06 6.96
CA TRP A 5 11.14 16.92 7.58
C TRP A 5 12.53 16.30 7.55
N GLY A 6 12.63 15.00 7.81
CA GLY A 6 13.89 14.24 7.70
C GLY A 6 14.47 14.31 6.29
N MET A 7 13.64 14.21 5.24
CA MET A 7 14.11 14.36 3.85
C MET A 7 14.73 15.73 3.58
N VAL A 8 14.12 16.81 4.07
CA VAL A 8 14.66 18.17 3.89
C VAL A 8 16.02 18.31 4.57
N ILE A 9 16.15 17.83 5.81
CA ILE A 9 17.40 17.89 6.55
C ILE A 9 18.47 17.00 5.90
N MET A 10 18.13 15.76 5.51
CA MET A 10 19.06 14.83 4.87
C MET A 10 19.56 15.34 3.52
N ILE A 11 18.67 15.86 2.67
CA ILE A 11 19.08 16.41 1.36
C ILE A 11 19.92 17.68 1.56
N GLY A 12 19.47 18.61 2.41
CA GLY A 12 20.17 19.88 2.64
C GLY A 12 21.57 19.68 3.23
N SER A 13 21.66 18.92 4.33
CA SER A 13 22.95 18.60 4.95
C SER A 13 23.82 17.73 4.04
N GLY A 14 23.23 16.77 3.31
CA GLY A 14 23.93 15.93 2.35
C GLY A 14 24.57 16.74 1.22
N LEU A 15 23.87 17.72 0.66
CA LEU A 15 24.41 18.60 -0.39
C LEU A 15 25.57 19.47 0.13
N ILE A 16 25.45 19.99 1.36
CA ILE A 16 26.53 20.78 1.99
C ILE A 16 27.79 19.92 2.15
N LEU A 17 27.65 18.67 2.61
CA LEU A 17 28.76 17.75 2.87
C LEU A 17 29.33 17.13 1.59
N TRP A 18 28.49 16.87 0.58
CA TRP A 18 28.92 16.37 -0.72
C TRP A 18 29.84 17.39 -1.41
N PHE A 19 29.45 18.65 -1.44
CA PHE A 19 30.21 19.74 -2.07
C PHE A 19 30.98 20.59 -1.07
N LEU A 20 31.63 19.96 -0.08
CA LEU A 20 32.21 20.64 1.08
C LEU A 20 33.14 21.81 0.70
N GLU A 21 34.04 21.64 -0.27
CA GLU A 21 34.95 22.70 -0.72
C GLU A 21 34.23 23.92 -1.29
N THR A 22 33.13 23.68 -2.03
CA THR A 22 32.31 24.76 -2.59
C THR A 22 31.49 25.40 -1.49
N SER A 23 30.87 24.59 -0.62
CA SER A 23 30.10 25.04 0.53
C SER A 23 30.93 25.96 1.44
N LEU A 24 32.17 25.60 1.76
CA LEU A 24 33.05 26.40 2.63
C LEU A 24 33.50 27.74 2.03
N ARG A 25 33.35 27.95 0.71
CA ARG A 25 33.56 29.26 0.08
C ARG A 25 32.41 30.23 0.34
N PHE A 26 31.19 29.71 0.53
CA PHE A 26 29.98 30.51 0.73
C PHE A 26 29.50 30.49 2.19
N LEU A 27 29.80 29.42 2.93
CA LEU A 27 29.33 29.16 4.28
C LEU A 27 30.51 29.09 5.25
N PRO A 28 30.34 29.60 6.48
CA PRO A 28 31.35 29.46 7.53
C PRO A 28 31.51 28.00 7.97
N LYS A 29 32.69 27.65 8.49
CA LYS A 29 33.01 26.26 8.91
C LYS A 29 31.96 25.65 9.86
N PHE A 30 31.41 26.43 10.78
CA PHE A 30 30.42 25.92 11.74
C PHE A 30 29.18 25.34 11.03
N ALA A 31 28.81 25.84 9.85
CA ALA A 31 27.67 25.33 9.10
C ALA A 31 27.91 23.90 8.59
N ALA A 32 29.15 23.58 8.20
CA ALA A 32 29.54 22.23 7.82
C ALA A 32 29.59 21.28 9.03
N ASP A 33 30.02 21.79 10.20
CA ASP A 33 30.03 21.01 11.44
C ASP A 33 28.58 20.67 11.88
N ILE A 34 27.65 21.65 11.82
CA ILE A 34 26.21 21.41 12.09
C ILE A 34 25.61 20.45 11.06
N ALA A 35 25.91 20.63 9.77
CA ALA A 35 25.40 19.74 8.73
C ALA A 35 25.84 18.30 8.96
N ARG A 36 27.08 18.07 9.41
CA ARG A 36 27.58 16.73 9.71
C ARG A 36 26.85 16.06 10.87
N GLU A 37 26.61 16.80 11.95
CA GLU A 37 25.86 16.30 13.11
C GLU A 37 24.43 15.96 12.71
N ALA A 38 23.73 16.95 12.13
CA ALA A 38 22.33 16.79 11.72
C ALA A 38 22.14 15.65 10.71
N HIS A 39 23.05 15.50 9.73
CA HIS A 39 22.97 14.41 8.76
C HIS A 39 23.13 13.03 9.40
N SER A 40 24.05 12.92 10.37
CA SER A 40 24.36 11.64 11.00
C SER A 40 23.23 11.21 11.93
N ASP A 41 22.69 12.15 12.72
CA ASP A 41 21.57 11.91 13.63
C ASP A 41 20.29 11.56 12.89
N GLU A 42 19.91 12.36 11.87
CA GLU A 42 18.74 12.07 11.05
C GLU A 42 18.90 10.77 10.25
N GLY A 43 20.12 10.47 9.79
CA GLY A 43 20.43 9.21 9.12
C GLY A 43 20.19 8.00 10.03
N LEU A 44 20.60 8.10 11.30
CA LEU A 44 20.35 7.05 12.29
C LEU A 44 18.86 6.90 12.60
N LEU A 45 18.15 8.01 12.85
CA LEU A 45 16.71 8.01 13.12
C LEU A 45 15.92 7.45 11.95
N ALA A 46 16.25 7.84 10.71
CA ALA A 46 15.62 7.33 9.50
C ALA A 46 15.87 5.82 9.33
N THR A 47 17.11 5.37 9.54
CA THR A 47 17.47 3.95 9.47
C THR A 47 16.69 3.14 10.50
N LEU A 48 16.59 3.61 11.74
CA LEU A 48 15.85 2.95 12.80
C LEU A 48 14.34 2.90 12.51
N ALA A 49 13.77 3.99 12.00
CA ALA A 49 12.37 4.06 11.61
C ALA A 49 12.04 3.06 10.49
N ILE A 50 12.93 2.90 9.51
CA ILE A 50 12.76 1.90 8.46
C ILE A 50 12.84 0.49 9.06
N ILE A 51 13.91 0.18 9.80
CA ILE A 51 14.16 -1.19 10.28
C ILE A 51 13.12 -1.65 11.30
N ILE A 52 12.67 -0.78 12.21
CA ILE A 52 11.71 -1.18 13.24
C ILE A 52 10.29 -0.96 12.74
N TRP A 53 9.92 0.29 12.46
CA TRP A 53 8.51 0.64 12.24
C TRP A 53 8.02 0.18 10.86
N HIS A 54 8.78 0.44 9.81
CA HIS A 54 8.36 0.09 8.46
C HIS A 54 8.34 -1.43 8.26
N PHE A 55 9.43 -2.12 8.63
CA PHE A 55 9.49 -3.58 8.49
C PHE A 55 8.44 -4.29 9.35
N TYR A 56 8.16 -3.80 10.55
CA TYR A 56 7.08 -4.38 11.35
C TYR A 56 5.72 -4.24 10.66
N ASN A 57 5.35 -3.03 10.24
CA ASN A 57 4.01 -2.78 9.69
C ASN A 57 3.79 -3.41 8.30
N VAL A 58 4.84 -3.44 7.47
CA VAL A 58 4.73 -3.91 6.08
C VAL A 58 5.03 -5.40 5.96
N HIS A 59 6.00 -5.93 6.71
CA HIS A 59 6.45 -7.33 6.57
C HIS A 59 6.01 -8.21 7.74
N LEU A 60 6.20 -7.76 8.98
CA LEU A 60 6.03 -8.62 10.16
C LEU A 60 4.67 -8.45 10.86
N ASN A 61 3.70 -7.81 10.20
CA ASN A 61 2.37 -7.65 10.76
C ASN A 61 1.63 -9.00 10.76
N PRO A 62 1.16 -9.51 11.92
CA PRO A 62 0.52 -10.82 12.02
C PRO A 62 -0.74 -10.96 11.16
N GLU A 63 -1.44 -9.87 10.83
CA GLU A 63 -2.64 -9.90 9.98
C GLU A 63 -2.31 -10.09 8.49
N ARG A 64 -1.10 -9.73 8.05
CA ARG A 64 -0.70 -9.68 6.63
C ARG A 64 0.62 -10.40 6.36
N PHE A 65 0.95 -11.40 7.17
CA PHE A 65 2.20 -12.16 7.02
C PHE A 65 2.20 -12.94 5.70
N PRO A 66 3.32 -13.01 4.95
CA PRO A 66 4.67 -12.51 5.25
C PRO A 66 4.94 -11.04 4.85
N MET A 67 3.98 -10.39 4.17
CA MET A 67 4.07 -9.00 3.75
C MET A 67 2.72 -8.51 3.25
N ASN A 68 2.36 -7.27 3.53
CA ASN A 68 1.26 -6.60 2.83
C ASN A 68 1.60 -6.48 1.34
N TRP A 69 0.84 -7.10 0.45
CA TRP A 69 1.11 -7.08 -1.00
C TRP A 69 0.62 -5.82 -1.71
N THR A 70 -0.16 -4.96 -1.05
CA THR A 70 -0.77 -3.76 -1.66
C THR A 70 0.27 -2.79 -2.20
N TRP A 71 1.46 -2.67 -1.61
CA TRP A 71 2.51 -1.80 -2.16
C TRP A 71 3.05 -2.29 -3.52
N TRP A 72 2.84 -3.58 -3.84
CA TRP A 72 3.23 -4.19 -5.12
C TRP A 72 2.06 -4.31 -6.08
N THR A 73 0.94 -4.90 -5.65
CA THR A 73 -0.23 -5.13 -6.52
C THR A 73 -1.08 -3.87 -6.70
N GLY A 74 -0.97 -2.90 -5.79
CA GLY A 74 -1.83 -1.71 -5.76
C GLY A 74 -3.29 -2.01 -5.41
N THR A 75 -3.62 -3.24 -5.00
CA THR A 75 -4.98 -3.68 -4.72
C THR A 75 -5.17 -4.05 -3.24
N VAL A 76 -6.38 -3.81 -2.73
CA VAL A 76 -6.81 -4.12 -1.36
C VAL A 76 -8.06 -4.98 -1.45
N SER A 77 -8.19 -5.97 -0.55
CA SER A 77 -9.38 -6.85 -0.55
C SER A 77 -10.62 -6.09 -0.06
N GLU A 78 -11.80 -6.51 -0.50
CA GLU A 78 -13.06 -5.86 -0.13
C GLU A 78 -13.31 -5.90 1.38
N GLU A 79 -13.02 -7.03 2.02
CA GLU A 79 -13.14 -7.19 3.47
C GLU A 79 -12.19 -6.24 4.23
N GLU A 80 -10.95 -6.12 3.79
CA GLU A 80 -9.95 -5.23 4.39
C GLU A 80 -10.33 -3.74 4.23
N MET A 81 -10.90 -3.38 3.07
CA MET A 81 -11.40 -2.03 2.81
C MET A 81 -12.59 -1.69 3.72
N GLN A 82 -13.54 -2.63 3.92
CA GLN A 82 -14.67 -2.41 4.82
C GLN A 82 -14.24 -2.24 6.28
N VAL A 83 -13.23 -3.00 6.72
CA VAL A 83 -12.76 -2.98 8.11
C VAL A 83 -11.88 -1.75 8.41
N HIS A 84 -10.90 -1.44 7.56
CA HIS A 84 -9.92 -0.39 7.84
C HIS A 84 -10.28 0.97 7.22
N HIS A 85 -11.06 0.99 6.13
CA HIS A 85 -11.39 2.21 5.38
C HIS A 85 -12.89 2.26 5.00
N PRO A 86 -13.82 2.18 5.97
CA PRO A 86 -15.26 2.08 5.69
C PRO A 86 -15.79 3.27 4.89
N LEU A 87 -15.32 4.49 5.17
CA LEU A 87 -15.74 5.70 4.46
C LEU A 87 -15.31 5.71 2.99
N GLU A 88 -14.12 5.18 2.69
CA GLU A 88 -13.64 5.06 1.31
C GLU A 88 -14.41 3.96 0.58
N TYR A 89 -14.71 2.83 1.26
CA TYR A 89 -15.55 1.78 0.69
C TYR A 89 -16.94 2.28 0.30
N GLU A 90 -17.61 3.03 1.19
CA GLU A 90 -18.92 3.61 0.93
C GLU A 90 -18.90 4.57 -0.26
N ALA A 91 -17.88 5.43 -0.34
CA ALA A 91 -17.69 6.34 -1.47
C ALA A 91 -17.42 5.59 -2.80
N LEU A 92 -16.64 4.51 -2.76
CA LEU A 92 -16.37 3.66 -3.92
C LEU A 92 -17.63 2.91 -4.38
N MET A 93 -18.46 2.41 -3.46
CA MET A 93 -19.72 1.75 -3.81
C MET A 93 -20.75 2.75 -4.35
N ALA A 94 -20.85 3.93 -3.76
CA ALA A 94 -21.73 5.00 -4.24
C ALA A 94 -21.33 5.47 -5.65
N SER A 95 -20.03 5.68 -5.90
CA SER A 95 -19.54 6.04 -7.23
C SER A 95 -19.75 4.92 -8.26
N ARG A 96 -19.56 3.65 -7.88
CA ARG A 96 -19.87 2.49 -8.74
C ARG A 96 -21.35 2.39 -9.11
N ALA A 97 -22.26 2.81 -8.22
CA ALA A 97 -23.69 2.83 -8.49
C ALA A 97 -24.09 3.95 -9.47
N VAL A 98 -23.37 5.07 -9.47
CA VAL A 98 -23.62 6.23 -10.37
C VAL A 98 -22.98 6.04 -11.74
N SER A 99 -21.85 5.34 -11.83
CA SER A 99 -21.16 5.02 -13.08
C SER A 99 -20.75 3.55 -13.07
N PRO A 100 -21.59 2.65 -13.64
CA PRO A 100 -21.23 1.26 -13.78
C PRO A 100 -19.90 1.16 -14.52
N PRO A 101 -18.95 0.30 -14.09
CA PRO A 101 -17.71 0.14 -14.82
C PRO A 101 -18.05 -0.23 -16.26
N ALA A 102 -17.52 0.54 -17.22
CA ALA A 102 -17.54 0.14 -18.61
C ALA A 102 -17.05 -1.31 -18.67
N PRO A 103 -17.72 -2.21 -19.41
CA PRO A 103 -17.29 -3.59 -19.49
C PRO A 103 -15.82 -3.55 -19.89
N VAL A 104 -14.96 -4.00 -18.97
CA VAL A 104 -13.53 -4.14 -19.24
C VAL A 104 -13.50 -5.03 -20.47
N ALA A 105 -13.16 -4.45 -21.62
CA ALA A 105 -13.03 -5.18 -22.85
C ALA A 105 -11.85 -6.12 -22.62
N VAL A 106 -12.16 -7.32 -22.13
CA VAL A 106 -11.23 -8.44 -22.13
C VAL A 106 -10.80 -8.55 -23.59
N PRO A 107 -9.52 -8.33 -23.93
CA PRO A 107 -9.12 -8.37 -25.32
C PRO A 107 -9.57 -9.70 -25.90
N ALA A 108 -10.26 -9.67 -27.04
CA ALA A 108 -10.83 -10.86 -27.69
C ALA A 108 -9.80 -11.99 -27.90
N THR A 109 -8.52 -11.66 -27.85
CA THR A 109 -7.37 -12.57 -27.82
C THR A 109 -7.41 -13.59 -26.66
N GLN A 110 -8.03 -13.27 -25.51
CA GLN A 110 -8.20 -14.21 -24.40
C GLN A 110 -9.43 -15.11 -24.54
N VAL A 111 -10.41 -14.73 -25.37
CA VAL A 111 -11.58 -15.58 -25.68
C VAL A 111 -11.27 -16.53 -26.84
N LEU A 112 -10.40 -16.14 -27.77
CA LEU A 112 -10.05 -16.95 -28.95
C LEU A 112 -8.99 -18.03 -28.69
N ALA A 113 -8.21 -17.95 -27.60
CA ALA A 113 -7.20 -18.96 -27.26
C ALA A 113 -7.80 -20.31 -26.80
N ALA A 114 -9.12 -20.38 -26.60
CA ALA A 114 -9.81 -21.58 -26.13
C ALA A 114 -10.15 -22.60 -27.23
N ASP A 115 -9.94 -22.28 -28.52
CA ASP A 115 -10.40 -23.12 -29.65
C ASP A 115 -9.26 -23.79 -30.45
N ALA A 116 -8.07 -23.94 -29.84
CA ALA A 116 -6.98 -24.72 -30.45
C ALA A 116 -7.25 -26.22 -30.33
N PRO A 117 -7.24 -27.01 -31.43
CA PRO A 117 -7.50 -28.43 -31.37
C PRO A 117 -6.28 -29.15 -30.80
N GLY A 118 -6.32 -29.54 -29.53
CA GLY A 118 -5.22 -30.30 -28.94
C GLY A 118 -5.23 -30.55 -27.44
N VAL A 119 -6.13 -29.94 -26.66
CA VAL A 119 -6.20 -30.18 -25.21
C VAL A 119 -7.47 -30.97 -24.89
N ALA A 120 -7.27 -32.20 -24.41
CA ALA A 120 -8.35 -33.09 -23.98
C ALA A 120 -9.22 -32.41 -22.89
N PRO A 121 -10.53 -32.70 -22.82
CA PRO A 121 -11.43 -32.02 -21.89
C PRO A 121 -11.11 -32.44 -20.45
N LEU A 122 -10.59 -31.52 -19.64
CA LEU A 122 -10.65 -31.68 -18.19
C LEU A 122 -12.09 -31.38 -17.76
N ALA A 123 -12.73 -32.37 -17.14
CA ALA A 123 -14.14 -32.31 -16.73
C ALA A 123 -14.48 -31.03 -15.92
N PRO A 124 -15.69 -30.48 -16.06
CA PRO A 124 -16.11 -29.32 -15.29
C PRO A 124 -16.23 -29.69 -13.80
N SER A 125 -15.47 -29.00 -12.93
CA SER A 125 -15.71 -29.03 -11.49
C SER A 125 -17.08 -28.37 -11.19
N PRO A 126 -18.02 -29.06 -10.52
CA PRO A 126 -19.31 -28.49 -10.19
C PRO A 126 -19.22 -27.67 -8.90
N SER A 127 -19.32 -26.35 -8.96
CA SER A 127 -19.95 -25.53 -7.90
C SER A 127 -19.99 -24.04 -8.25
N SER A 128 -20.83 -23.67 -9.21
CA SER A 128 -21.41 -22.32 -9.27
C SER A 128 -22.80 -22.36 -8.64
N SER A 129 -22.86 -22.35 -7.32
CA SER A 129 -24.08 -21.95 -6.62
C SER A 129 -24.08 -20.42 -6.53
N PRO A 130 -25.19 -19.72 -6.88
CA PRO A 130 -25.29 -18.29 -6.62
C PRO A 130 -25.20 -18.05 -5.10
N PRO A 131 -24.52 -16.99 -4.62
CA PRO A 131 -24.59 -16.65 -3.21
C PRO A 131 -26.03 -16.25 -2.88
N THR A 132 -26.76 -17.16 -2.25
CA THR A 132 -28.02 -16.90 -1.57
C THR A 132 -27.79 -15.72 -0.63
N GLN A 133 -28.53 -14.63 -0.81
CA GLN A 133 -28.61 -13.57 0.20
C GLN A 133 -28.95 -14.21 1.53
N ARG A 134 -27.94 -14.32 2.40
CA ARG A 134 -28.12 -14.79 3.76
C ARG A 134 -28.50 -13.56 4.56
N ALA A 135 -29.72 -13.56 5.10
CA ALA A 135 -30.23 -12.52 5.99
C ALA A 135 -29.20 -12.21 7.10
N PRO A 136 -29.10 -10.94 7.55
CA PRO A 136 -28.14 -10.56 8.57
C PRO A 136 -28.35 -11.40 9.83
N ARG A 137 -27.31 -12.12 10.24
CA ARG A 137 -27.31 -12.89 11.47
C ARG A 137 -27.31 -11.88 12.63
N GLY A 138 -28.48 -11.67 13.23
CA GLY A 138 -28.62 -10.78 14.37
C GLY A 138 -27.61 -11.12 15.47
N TYR A 139 -26.94 -10.09 15.99
CA TYR A 139 -26.05 -10.22 17.14
C TYR A 139 -26.87 -10.70 18.36
N PRO A 140 -26.37 -11.66 19.15
CA PRO A 140 -27.01 -12.04 20.39
C PRO A 140 -26.73 -10.95 21.44
N GLY A 141 -27.61 -9.95 21.49
CA GLY A 141 -27.54 -8.85 22.46
C GLY A 141 -28.75 -7.91 22.43
N GLU A 142 -29.41 -7.74 21.28
CA GLU A 142 -30.58 -6.86 21.15
C GLU A 142 -31.88 -7.56 21.59
N ARG A 143 -32.01 -7.87 22.89
CA ARG A 143 -33.34 -8.10 23.51
C ARG A 143 -33.68 -6.89 24.37
N ARG A 144 -34.66 -6.12 23.90
CA ARG A 144 -35.63 -5.30 24.66
C ARG A 144 -35.24 -5.02 26.12
N ARG A 145 -34.99 -3.75 26.43
CA ARG A 145 -35.86 -2.95 27.31
C ARG A 145 -35.99 -1.55 26.77
#